data_AF-A0A7J3XAC3-F1
#
_entry.id   AF-A0A7J3XAC3-F1
#
_cell.length_a   1.000
_cell.length_b   1.000
_cell.length_c   1.000
_cell.angle_alpha   90.00
_cell.angle_beta   90.00
_cell.angle_gamma   90.00
#
_symmetry.space_group_name_H-M   'P 1'
#
loop_
_entity.id
_entity.type
_entity.pdbx_description
1 polymer ?
#
loop_
_entity_poly.entity_id
_entity_poly.type
_entity_poly.pdbx_seq_one_letter_code
_entity_poly.pdbx_strand_id
1 'polypeptide(L)'
;MGRRKKRRKVVKVVRRLPKIFQCPACGMIALTVSMEEVEMESGFSKVAHIVCNNPSCCLRAELYGLPLIFEPVDAYSKFVDLYNAGEVGVRFECFSEGEERREGE
;
A
#
# COMPACT_ATOMS: atom_id res chain seq x y z
N MET A 1 30.73 28.14 40.38
CA MET A 1 31.21 27.04 39.52
C MET A 1 30.15 25.95 39.50
N GLY A 2 29.46 25.70 38.38
CA GLY A 2 28.46 24.63 38.34
C GLY A 2 27.47 24.75 37.19
N ARG A 3 27.94 24.75 35.94
CA ARG A 3 27.04 24.60 34.78
C ARG A 3 26.54 23.16 34.76
N ARG A 4 25.37 22.91 35.36
CA ARG A 4 24.66 21.63 35.28
C ARG A 4 24.36 21.38 33.80
N LYS A 5 25.13 20.49 33.15
CA LYS A 5 24.89 20.10 31.76
C LYS A 5 23.46 19.55 31.67
N LYS A 6 22.56 20.28 31.02
CA LYS A 6 21.21 19.79 30.67
C LYS A 6 21.42 18.48 29.89
N ARG A 7 21.04 17.35 30.49
CA ARG A 7 21.11 16.03 29.87
C ARG A 7 20.28 16.10 28.57
N ARG A 8 20.91 15.90 27.41
CA ARG A 8 20.17 15.76 26.15
C ARG A 8 19.24 14.55 26.30
N LYS A 9 17.93 14.75 26.10
CA LYS A 9 16.99 13.63 25.97
C LYS A 9 17.44 12.81 24.75
N VAL A 10 17.73 11.53 24.98
CA VAL A 10 17.98 10.58 23.89
C VAL A 10 16.63 10.31 23.25
N VAL A 11 16.37 10.94 22.10
CA VAL A 11 15.18 10.65 21.29
C VAL A 11 15.47 9.36 20.53
N LYS A 12 14.83 8.26 20.94
CA LYS A 12 14.88 7.00 20.19
C LYS A 12 13.99 7.14 18.95
N VAL A 13 14.57 6.92 17.77
CA VAL A 13 13.79 6.86 16.52
C VAL A 13 13.06 5.51 16.48
N VAL A 14 11.73 5.55 16.54
CA VAL A 14 10.90 4.35 16.39
C VAL A 14 10.84 4.00 14.90
N ARG A 15 11.26 2.79 14.53
CA ARG A 15 11.13 2.29 13.15
C ARG A 15 9.65 2.06 12.85
N ARG A 16 9.18 2.55 11.70
CA ARG A 16 7.80 2.36 11.23
C ARG A 16 7.79 1.28 10.17
N LEU A 17 6.69 0.53 10.13
CA LEU A 17 6.43 -0.45 9.07
C LEU A 17 6.32 0.25 7.70
N PRO A 18 6.75 -0.40 6.62
CA PRO A 18 6.63 0.13 5.29
C PRO A 18 5.16 0.27 4.90
N LYS A 19 4.86 1.33 4.14
CA LYS A 19 3.52 1.61 3.59
C LYS A 19 3.44 1.40 2.08
N ILE A 20 4.59 1.22 1.44
CA ILE A 20 4.73 1.10 -0.01
C ILE A 20 5.35 -0.26 -0.29
N PHE A 21 4.75 -1.01 -1.20
CA PHE A 21 5.10 -2.39 -1.52
C PHE A 21 5.40 -2.57 -3.02
N GLN A 22 5.95 -3.72 -3.37
CA GLN A 22 6.27 -4.10 -4.74
C GLN A 22 5.04 -4.63 -5.46
N CYS A 23 4.76 -4.19 -6.68
CA CYS A 23 3.65 -4.70 -7.47
C CYS A 23 3.98 -6.05 -8.13
N PRO A 24 3.13 -7.09 -8.03
CA PRO A 24 3.38 -8.39 -8.68
C PRO A 24 3.29 -8.31 -10.21
N ALA A 25 2.52 -7.36 -10.76
CA ALA A 25 2.32 -7.23 -12.19
C ALA A 25 3.42 -6.44 -12.92
N CYS A 26 3.97 -5.38 -12.31
CA CYS A 26 4.97 -4.52 -12.95
C CYS A 26 6.34 -4.52 -12.25
N GLY A 27 6.48 -5.20 -11.11
CA GLY A 27 7.74 -5.31 -10.37
C GLY A 27 8.22 -4.03 -9.68
N MET A 28 7.55 -2.88 -9.86
CA MET A 28 7.91 -1.60 -9.27
C MET A 28 7.37 -1.42 -7.84
N ILE A 29 8.10 -0.69 -7.00
CA ILE A 29 7.71 -0.35 -5.61
C ILE A 29 6.74 0.84 -5.63
N ALA A 30 5.49 0.58 -6.02
CA ALA A 30 4.46 1.59 -6.21
C ALA A 30 3.08 1.18 -5.68
N LEU A 31 2.98 0.05 -4.97
CA LEU A 31 1.71 -0.37 -4.36
C LEU A 31 1.49 0.34 -3.03
N THR A 32 0.34 0.98 -2.90
CA THR A 32 -0.15 1.58 -1.67
C THR A 32 -1.35 0.79 -1.17
N VAL A 33 -1.35 0.44 0.12
CA VAL A 33 -2.46 -0.27 0.76
C VAL A 33 -3.11 0.66 1.77
N SER A 34 -4.38 0.97 1.53
CA SER A 34 -5.23 1.72 2.45
C SER A 34 -6.20 0.76 3.10
N MET A 35 -6.33 0.82 4.43
CA MET A 35 -7.25 -0.02 5.18
C MET A 35 -8.35 0.86 5.77
N GLU A 36 -9.59 0.47 5.51
CA GLU A 36 -10.78 1.12 6.05
C GLU A 36 -11.54 0.11 6.92
N GLU A 37 -12.02 0.58 8.07
CA GLU A 37 -12.83 -0.22 8.97
C GLU A 37 -14.30 -0.03 8.60
N VAL A 38 -14.98 -1.14 8.29
CA VAL A 38 -16.39 -1.14 7.91
C VAL A 38 -17.17 -2.02 8.89
N GLU A 39 -18.23 -1.45 9.45
CA GLU A 39 -19.16 -2.16 10.32
C GLU A 39 -20.07 -3.05 9.47
N MET A 40 -19.99 -4.36 9.67
CA MET A 40 -20.91 -5.33 9.07
C MET A 40 -21.80 -5.93 10.16
N GLU A 41 -22.96 -6.47 9.74
CA GLU A 41 -23.97 -7.04 10.64
C GLU A 41 -23.44 -8.20 11.50
N SER A 42 -22.33 -8.84 11.10
CA SER A 42 -21.68 -9.95 11.82
C SER A 42 -20.45 -9.53 12.65
N GLY A 43 -20.13 -8.23 12.70
CA GLY A 43 -18.97 -7.67 13.41
C GLY A 43 -18.21 -6.62 12.62
N PHE A 44 -17.13 -6.07 13.20
CA PHE A 44 -16.26 -5.12 12.48
C PHE A 44 -15.32 -5.88 11.53
N SER A 45 -15.32 -5.48 10.26
CA SER A 45 -14.41 -6.03 9.25
C SER A 45 -13.57 -4.92 8.64
N LYS A 46 -12.39 -5.26 8.12
CA LYS A 46 -11.55 -4.32 7.38
C LYS A 46 -11.66 -4.57 5.89
N VAL A 47 -11.72 -3.48 5.14
CA VAL A 47 -11.59 -3.46 3.69
C VAL A 47 -10.24 -2.89 3.34
N ALA A 48 -9.45 -3.62 2.56
CA ALA A 48 -8.17 -3.13 2.06
C ALA A 48 -8.31 -2.71 0.60
N HIS A 49 -8.06 -1.44 0.34
CA HIS A 49 -7.93 -0.86 -0.99
C HIS A 49 -6.47 -0.88 -1.39
N ILE A 50 -6.16 -1.62 -2.44
CA ILE A 50 -4.82 -1.80 -2.97
C ILE A 50 -4.74 -1.08 -4.30
N VAL A 51 -3.86 -0.07 -4.36
CA VAL A 51 -3.71 0.79 -5.53
C VAL A 51 -2.26 0.81 -5.97
N CYS A 52 -2.01 0.51 -7.25
CA CYS A 52 -0.71 0.69 -7.87
C CYS A 52 -0.64 2.07 -8.52
N ASN A 53 0.32 2.88 -8.08
CA ASN A 53 0.58 4.22 -8.64
C ASN A 53 1.45 4.19 -9.90
N ASN A 54 1.66 3.02 -10.52
CA ASN A 54 2.44 2.91 -11.75
C ASN A 54 1.55 3.21 -12.97
N PRO A 55 1.90 4.19 -13.83
CA PRO A 55 1.11 4.57 -15.01
C PRO A 55 0.87 3.45 -16.02
N SER A 56 1.71 2.40 -16.03
CA SER A 56 1.58 1.28 -16.97
C SER A 56 0.66 0.15 -16.48
N CYS A 57 0.32 0.14 -15.18
CA CYS A 57 -0.38 -0.98 -14.56
C CYS A 57 -1.69 -0.58 -13.89
N CYS A 58 -1.77 0.61 -13.28
CA CYS A 58 -2.99 1.18 -12.67
C CYS A 58 -3.91 0.15 -11.99
N LEU A 59 -3.30 -0.77 -11.25
CA LEU A 59 -3.96 -1.88 -10.58
C LEU A 59 -4.82 -1.33 -9.44
N ARG A 60 -6.11 -1.66 -9.45
CA ARG A 60 -7.03 -1.41 -8.33
C ARG A 60 -7.65 -2.73 -7.91
N ALA A 61 -7.47 -3.07 -6.64
CA ALA A 61 -8.08 -4.25 -6.04
C ALA A 61 -8.65 -3.90 -4.67
N GLU A 62 -9.77 -4.54 -4.35
CA GLU A 62 -10.43 -4.41 -3.06
C GLU A 62 -10.51 -5.79 -2.42
N LEU A 63 -10.01 -5.89 -1.19
CA LEU A 63 -10.12 -7.11 -0.39
C LEU A 63 -11.08 -6.86 0.77
N TYR A 64 -12.15 -7.64 0.81
CA TYR A 64 -13.15 -7.59 1.88
C TYR A 64 -12.89 -8.71 2.91
N GLY A 65 -13.45 -8.55 4.12
CA GLY A 65 -13.45 -9.60 5.14
C GLY A 65 -12.10 -9.79 5.83
N LEU A 66 -11.24 -8.77 5.88
CA LEU A 66 -10.01 -8.84 6.67
C LEU A 66 -10.32 -8.64 8.16
N PRO A 67 -9.66 -9.39 9.07
CA PRO A 67 -9.87 -9.20 10.50
C PRO A 67 -9.17 -7.92 10.99
N LEU A 68 -9.64 -7.37 12.09
CA LEU A 68 -9.23 -6.05 12.62
C LEU A 68 -7.75 -5.93 12.98
N ILE A 69 -7.11 -7.05 13.31
CA ILE A 69 -5.71 -7.10 13.75
C ILE A 69 -4.76 -6.89 12.57
N PHE A 70 -5.24 -7.03 11.34
CA PHE A 70 -4.38 -6.97 10.15
C PHE A 70 -3.77 -5.58 9.96
N GLU A 71 -2.48 -5.59 9.68
CA GLU A 71 -1.69 -4.45 9.28
C GLU A 71 -1.55 -4.39 7.75
N PRO A 72 -1.17 -3.24 7.15
CA PRO A 72 -1.03 -3.09 5.69
C PRO A 72 -0.14 -4.17 5.05
N VAL A 73 0.86 -4.66 5.80
CA VAL A 73 1.75 -5.75 5.38
C VAL A 73 0.97 -7.06 5.21
N ASP A 74 0.08 -7.40 6.14
CA ASP A 74 -0.67 -8.65 6.11
C ASP A 74 -1.69 -8.68 4.96
N ALA A 75 -2.31 -7.53 4.67
CA ALA A 75 -3.21 -7.40 3.51
C ALA A 75 -2.45 -7.54 2.20
N TYR A 76 -1.23 -6.99 2.11
CA TYR A 76 -0.37 -7.16 0.94
C TYR A 76 0.01 -8.63 0.71
N SER A 77 0.38 -9.36 1.76
CA SER A 77 0.71 -10.79 1.66
C SER A 77 -0.46 -11.60 1.08
N LYS A 78 -1.65 -11.44 1.67
CA LYS A 78 -2.87 -12.09 1.17
C LYS A 78 -3.19 -11.72 -0.27
N PHE A 79 -3.00 -10.46 -0.63
CA PHE A 79 -3.23 -10.01 -1.99
C PHE A 79 -2.32 -10.72 -3.00
N VAL A 80 -1.03 -10.85 -2.69
CA VAL A 80 -0.08 -11.54 -3.57
C VAL A 80 -0.45 -13.01 -3.74
N ASP A 81 -0.84 -13.68 -2.65
CA ASP A 81 -1.27 -15.08 -2.69
C ASP A 81 -2.51 -15.25 -3.58
N LEU A 82 -3.53 -14.40 -3.40
CA LEU A 82 -4.75 -14.44 -4.20
C LEU A 82 -4.49 -14.06 -5.67
N TYR A 83 -3.60 -13.09 -5.91
CA TYR A 83 -3.21 -12.69 -7.26
C TYR A 83 -2.52 -13.84 -8.01
N ASN A 84 -1.64 -14.57 -7.31
CA ASN A 84 -0.99 -15.76 -7.85
C ASN A 84 -1.98 -16.92 -8.05
N ALA A 85 -3.00 -17.05 -7.22
CA ALA A 85 -4.08 -18.02 -7.38
C ALA A 85 -5.04 -17.67 -8.54
N GLY A 86 -5.04 -16.41 -9.01
CA GLY A 86 -5.92 -15.94 -10.09
C GLY A 86 -7.36 -15.64 -9.64
N GLU A 87 -7.61 -15.54 -8.33
CA GLU A 87 -8.95 -15.36 -7.77
C GLU A 87 -9.33 -13.88 -7.52
N VAL A 88 -8.43 -12.95 -7.84
CA VAL A 88 -8.64 -11.53 -7.55
C VAL A 88 -9.39 -10.84 -8.69
N GLY A 89 -10.51 -10.19 -8.34
CA GLY A 89 -11.20 -9.22 -9.18
C GLY A 89 -10.39 -7.93 -9.31
N VAL A 90 -9.37 -7.95 -10.17
CA VAL A 90 -8.54 -6.78 -10.43
C VAL A 90 -9.22 -5.88 -11.46
N ARG A 91 -9.32 -4.59 -11.15
CA ARG A 91 -9.69 -3.56 -12.13
C ARG A 91 -8.42 -2.85 -12.60
N PHE A 92 -8.22 -2.81 -13.92
CA PHE A 92 -7.14 -2.05 -14.56
C PHE A 92 -7.75 -0.79 -15.14
N GLU A 93 -7.47 0.37 -14.56
CA GLU A 93 -7.87 1.66 -15.12
C GLU A 93 -6.62 2.36 -15.68
N CYS A 94 -6.13 1.87 -16.82
CA CYS A 94 -4.97 2.46 -17.48
C CYS A 94 -5.46 3.51 -18.48
N PHE A 95 -5.27 4.79 -18.17
CA PHE A 95 -5.32 5.85 -19.19
C PHE A 95 -3.93 5.96 -19.81
N SER A 96 -3.80 5.47 -21.04
CA SER A 96 -2.62 5.69 -21.87
C SER A 96 -2.66 7.14 -22.39
N GLU A 97 -1.91 8.05 -21.78
CA GLU A 97 -1.56 9.30 -22.45
C GLU A 97 -0.19 9.12 -23.11
N GLY A 98 -0.23 9.00 -24.43
CA GLY A 98 0.91 8.83 -25.30
C GLY A 98 1.90 9.98 -25.14
N GLU A 99 3.16 9.60 -24.99
CA GLU A 99 4.32 10.47 -24.92
C GLU A 99 4.68 10.93 -26.34
N GLU A 100 3.89 11.83 -26.95
CA GLU A 100 4.27 12.55 -28.18
C GLU A 100 4.82 13.93 -27.81
N ARG A 101 6.09 14.00 -27.41
CA ARG A 101 6.92 15.20 -27.56
C ARG A 101 8.39 14.83 -27.69
N ARG A 102 8.88 14.75 -28.93
CA ARG A 102 10.24 15.15 -29.36
C ARG A 102 10.40 14.91 -30.86
N GLU A 103 9.96 15.87 -31.68
CA GLU A 103 10.68 16.22 -32.90
C GLU A 103 10.79 17.74 -32.92
N GLY A 104 12.03 18.21 -32.93
CA GLY A 104 12.42 19.60 -32.78
C GLY A 104 13.93 19.69 -32.92
N GLU A 105 14.42 19.46 -34.14
CA GLU A 105 15.71 19.93 -34.66
C GLU A 105 15.47 20.57 -36.02
#